data_AF-A0A7S2DL45-F1
#
_entry.id   AF-A0A7S2DL45-F1
#
_cell.length_a   1.000
_cell.length_b   1.000
_cell.length_c   1.000
_cell.angle_alpha   90.00
_cell.angle_beta   90.00
_cell.angle_gamma   90.00
#
_symmetry.space_group_name_H-M   'P 1'
#
loop_
_entity.id
_entity.type
_entity.pdbx_description
1 polymer ?
#
loop_
_entity_poly.entity_id
_entity_poly.type
_entity_poly.pdbx_seq_one_letter_code
_entity_poly.pdbx_strand_id
1 'polypeptide(L)'
;AEAGKGRGVKKGDYIVRVNGISNDAELMLEEALTHRRLEMLVTPAVVYTIRVDKPTPSLGCSINYDFNVGTSLLIEKVKRGGPVEAWNQANPDRPVLRNDRILSVDGRRGTSRELLETIKQRKGTVEITLSRPKWMPEK
;
A
#
# COMPACT_ATOMS: atom_id res chain seq x y z
N ALA A 1 -5.37 18.82 29.13
CA ALA A 1 -5.27 18.69 27.66
C ALA A 1 -6.42 17.81 27.21
N GLU A 2 -7.42 18.41 26.56
CA GLU A 2 -8.60 17.66 26.10
C GLU A 2 -8.18 16.73 24.97
N ALA A 3 -8.29 15.42 25.23
CA ALA A 3 -8.25 14.41 24.19
C ALA A 3 -9.47 14.65 23.30
N GLY A 4 -9.29 15.38 22.19
CA GLY A 4 -10.33 15.53 21.18
C GLY A 4 -10.86 14.15 20.81
N LYS A 5 -12.19 14.00 20.71
CA LYS A 5 -12.86 12.77 20.26
C LYS A 5 -12.39 12.43 18.83
N GLY A 6 -11.23 11.79 18.74
CA GLY A 6 -10.70 11.27 17.48
C GLY A 6 -11.61 10.16 16.99
N ARG A 7 -11.81 10.07 15.67
CA ARG A 7 -12.45 8.88 15.11
C ARG A 7 -11.60 7.67 15.53
N GLY A 8 -12.22 6.59 15.97
CA GLY A 8 -11.49 5.35 16.29
C GLY A 8 -10.71 4.84 15.07
N VAL A 9 -9.59 4.16 15.33
CA VAL A 9 -8.77 3.50 14.29
C VAL A 9 -9.59 2.40 13.63
N LYS A 10 -9.59 2.35 12.29
CA LYS A 10 -10.30 1.34 11.51
C LYS A 10 -9.34 0.51 10.67
N LYS A 11 -9.76 -0.70 10.31
CA LYS A 11 -9.04 -1.53 9.34
C LYS A 11 -8.83 -0.73 8.05
N GLY A 12 -7.58 -0.70 7.57
CA GLY A 12 -7.18 0.05 6.38
C GLY A 12 -6.65 1.46 6.68
N ASP A 13 -6.73 1.92 7.94
CA ASP A 13 -6.03 3.13 8.34
C ASP A 13 -4.51 2.88 8.36
N TYR A 14 -3.76 3.93 8.03
CA TYR A 14 -2.31 3.96 8.08
C TYR A 14 -1.86 4.65 9.36
N ILE A 15 -1.07 3.95 10.18
CA ILE A 15 -0.30 4.58 11.25
C ILE A 15 0.91 5.21 10.57
N VAL A 16 1.07 6.52 10.72
CA VAL A 16 2.15 7.29 10.07
C VAL A 16 3.12 7.90 11.08
N ARG A 17 2.77 7.89 12.36
CA ARG A 17 3.66 8.26 13.47
C ARG A 17 3.30 7.50 14.74
N VAL A 18 4.30 7.13 15.53
CA VAL A 18 4.17 6.55 16.88
C VAL A 18 5.15 7.26 17.81
N ASN A 19 4.66 7.92 18.87
CA ASN A 19 5.48 8.62 19.87
C ASN A 19 6.54 9.57 19.28
N GLY A 20 6.22 10.24 18.18
CA GLY A 20 7.15 11.13 17.48
C GLY A 20 7.99 10.47 16.38
N ILE A 21 8.06 9.13 16.32
CA ILE A 21 8.75 8.39 15.27
C ILE A 21 7.86 8.27 14.03
N SER A 22 8.38 8.69 12.88
CA SER A 22 7.75 8.59 11.57
C SER A 22 8.76 8.19 10.50
N ASN A 23 8.28 7.86 9.30
CA ASN A 23 9.09 7.57 8.10
C ASN A 23 10.00 6.32 8.18
N ASP A 24 10.04 5.64 9.33
CA ASP A 24 10.70 4.35 9.53
C ASP A 24 9.71 3.37 10.18
N ALA A 25 9.21 2.43 9.37
CA ALA A 25 8.18 1.49 9.82
C ALA A 25 8.68 0.48 10.86
N GLU A 26 9.98 0.17 10.86
CA GLU A 26 10.59 -0.77 11.80
C GLU A 26 10.72 -0.11 13.18
N LEU A 27 11.25 1.11 13.23
CA LEU A 27 11.32 1.88 14.48
C LEU A 27 9.93 2.24 15.01
N MET A 28 8.97 2.58 14.13
CA MET A 28 7.58 2.80 14.55
C MET A 28 6.95 1.54 15.17
N LEU A 29 7.26 0.36 14.63
CA LEU A 29 6.76 -0.90 15.16
C LEU A 29 7.42 -1.22 16.51
N GLU A 30 8.75 -1.07 16.62
CA GLU A 30 9.47 -1.26 17.87
C GLU A 30 8.90 -0.37 18.98
N GLU A 31 8.71 0.92 18.70
CA GLU A 31 8.13 1.88 19.63
C GLU A 31 6.72 1.47 20.08
N ALA A 32 5.89 1.03 19.12
CA ALA A 32 4.54 0.56 19.40
C ALA A 32 4.49 -0.71 20.28
N LEU A 33 5.52 -1.55 20.22
CA LEU A 33 5.60 -2.80 20.98
C LEU A 33 6.25 -2.64 22.35
N THR A 34 7.13 -1.64 22.51
CA THR A 34 7.95 -1.47 23.72
C THR A 34 7.36 -0.47 24.72
N HIS A 35 6.44 0.40 24.30
CA HIS A 35 5.88 1.45 25.14
C HIS A 35 4.42 1.21 25.54
N ARG A 36 4.12 1.43 26.82
CA ARG A 36 2.76 1.27 27.37
C ARG A 36 1.81 2.39 26.95
N ARG A 37 2.34 3.60 26.69
CA ARG A 37 1.55 4.76 26.25
C ARG A 37 1.97 5.13 24.84
N LEU A 38 0.99 5.14 23.94
CA LEU A 38 1.20 5.45 22.52
C LEU A 38 0.41 6.71 22.12
N GLU A 39 1.12 7.68 21.57
CA GLU A 39 0.57 8.78 20.79
C GLU A 39 0.77 8.45 19.31
N MET A 40 -0.32 8.16 18.60
CA MET A 40 -0.26 7.76 17.19
C MET A 40 -0.91 8.81 16.29
N LEU A 41 -0.24 9.13 15.18
CA LEU A 41 -0.89 9.80 14.06
C LEU A 41 -1.39 8.75 13.08
N VAL A 42 -2.69 8.78 12.82
CA VAL A 42 -3.38 7.80 11.97
C VAL A 42 -4.11 8.54 10.86
N THR A 43 -4.00 8.05 9.62
CA THR A 43 -4.64 8.64 8.44
C THR A 43 -5.45 7.59 7.68
N PRO A 44 -6.65 7.93 7.16
CA PRO A 44 -7.36 7.03 6.27
C PRO A 44 -6.57 6.76 4.99
N ALA A 45 -6.78 5.56 4.43
CA ALA A 45 -6.31 5.22 3.09
C ALA A 45 -6.99 6.07 2.01
N VAL A 46 -6.22 6.51 1.03
CA VAL A 46 -6.72 6.81 -0.31
C VAL A 46 -6.69 5.52 -1.11
N VAL A 47 -7.85 5.08 -1.58
CA VAL A 47 -8.01 3.88 -2.42
C VAL A 47 -8.32 4.31 -3.84
N TYR A 48 -7.63 3.73 -4.81
CA TYR A 48 -7.81 4.06 -6.22
C TYR A 48 -7.49 2.85 -7.10
N THR A 49 -7.94 2.90 -8.34
CA THR A 49 -7.86 1.78 -9.28
C THR A 49 -7.15 2.22 -10.56
N ILE A 50 -6.33 1.31 -11.10
CA ILE A 50 -5.62 1.48 -12.37
C ILE A 50 -5.91 0.29 -13.29
N ARG A 51 -5.71 0.46 -14.60
CA ARG A 51 -5.79 -0.62 -15.58
C ARG A 51 -4.45 -0.73 -16.30
N VAL A 52 -3.77 -1.86 -16.14
CA VAL A 52 -2.42 -2.06 -16.66
C VAL A 52 -2.44 -3.18 -17.69
N ASP A 53 -1.96 -2.90 -18.90
CA ASP A 53 -1.71 -3.94 -19.90
C ASP A 53 -0.49 -4.76 -19.51
N LYS A 54 -0.71 -6.07 -19.33
CA LYS A 54 0.29 -6.97 -18.79
C LYS A 54 0.83 -7.92 -19.88
N PRO A 55 1.87 -7.51 -20.64
CA PRO A 55 2.46 -8.34 -21.70
C PRO A 55 3.25 -9.54 -21.17
N THR A 56 3.61 -9.53 -19.88
CA THR A 56 4.34 -10.62 -19.21
C THR A 56 3.57 -11.08 -17.96
N PRO A 57 3.97 -12.18 -17.29
CA PRO A 57 3.36 -12.55 -16.01
C PRO A 57 3.53 -11.51 -14.87
N SER A 58 4.35 -10.47 -15.05
CA SER A 58 4.71 -9.49 -14.01
C SER A 58 4.10 -8.12 -14.27
N LEU A 59 3.80 -7.38 -13.19
CA LEU A 59 3.46 -5.95 -13.23
C LEU A 59 4.69 -5.03 -13.36
N GLY A 60 5.90 -5.59 -13.28
CA GLY A 60 7.13 -4.80 -13.27
C GLY A 60 7.34 -4.08 -11.93
N CYS A 61 6.95 -4.70 -10.81
CA CYS A 61 7.23 -4.21 -9.46
C CYS A 61 8.07 -5.20 -8.66
N SER A 62 8.86 -4.71 -7.72
CA SER A 62 9.29 -5.50 -6.55
C SER A 62 8.26 -5.31 -5.45
N ILE A 63 7.91 -6.41 -4.79
CA ILE A 63 6.87 -6.44 -3.76
C ILE A 63 7.38 -7.10 -2.49
N ASN A 64 6.83 -6.68 -1.37
CA ASN A 64 7.01 -7.30 -0.06
C ASN A 64 5.63 -7.61 0.54
N TYR A 65 5.52 -8.77 1.17
CA TYR A 65 4.27 -9.25 1.71
C TYR A 65 4.50 -10.37 2.72
N ASP A 66 3.62 -10.42 3.71
CA ASP A 66 3.54 -11.56 4.62
C ASP A 66 2.75 -12.69 3.92
N PHE A 67 3.38 -13.86 3.82
CA PHE A 67 2.81 -15.05 3.16
C PHE A 67 1.79 -15.79 4.04
N ASN A 68 1.87 -15.62 5.36
CA ASN A 68 1.05 -16.34 6.33
C ASN A 68 -0.26 -15.59 6.63
N VAL A 69 -0.19 -14.27 6.86
CA VAL A 69 -1.34 -13.48 7.33
C VAL A 69 -1.63 -12.22 6.51
N GLY A 70 -0.78 -11.91 5.51
CA GLY A 70 -0.95 -10.70 4.71
C GLY A 70 -2.18 -10.74 3.80
N THR A 71 -2.84 -9.59 3.65
CA THR A 71 -4.02 -9.40 2.76
C THR A 71 -3.79 -8.30 1.72
N SER A 72 -2.53 -7.98 1.43
CA SER A 72 -2.13 -6.95 0.47
C SER A 72 -0.66 -7.14 0.08
N LEU A 73 -0.26 -6.64 -1.09
CA LEU A 73 1.14 -6.63 -1.52
C LEU A 73 1.70 -5.21 -1.45
N LEU A 74 2.77 -4.99 -0.68
CA LEU A 74 3.47 -3.70 -0.61
C LEU A 74 4.38 -3.53 -1.83
N ILE A 75 4.28 -2.41 -2.54
CA ILE A 75 5.18 -2.06 -3.63
C ILE A 75 6.43 -1.43 -3.05
N GLU A 76 7.55 -2.14 -3.11
CA GLU A 76 8.85 -1.61 -2.69
C GLU A 76 9.50 -0.77 -3.78
N LYS A 77 9.30 -1.17 -5.05
CA LYS A 77 9.92 -0.51 -6.19
C LYS A 77 9.11 -0.76 -7.46
N VAL A 78 8.89 0.29 -8.24
CA VAL A 78 8.47 0.19 -9.64
C VAL A 78 9.73 0.01 -10.50
N LYS A 79 9.78 -1.05 -11.32
CA LYS A 79 10.94 -1.39 -12.16
C LYS A 79 10.84 -0.66 -13.49
N ARG A 80 12.01 -0.21 -13.98
CA ARG A 80 12.13 0.44 -15.28
C ARG A 80 11.74 -0.49 -16.43
N GLY A 81 11.09 0.03 -17.45
CA GLY A 81 10.55 -0.70 -18.59
C GLY A 81 9.38 -1.62 -18.24
N GLY A 82 8.84 -1.53 -17.02
CA GLY A 82 7.75 -2.38 -16.55
C GLY A 82 6.36 -1.85 -16.91
N PRO A 83 5.33 -2.72 -16.93
CA PRO A 83 3.94 -2.31 -17.20
C PRO A 83 3.42 -1.19 -16.29
N VAL A 84 3.74 -1.24 -14.99
CA VAL A 84 3.36 -0.18 -14.05
C VAL A 84 4.11 1.14 -14.31
N GLU A 85 5.36 1.10 -14.76
CA GLU A 85 6.06 2.34 -15.15
C GLU A 85 5.42 2.97 -16.39
N ALA A 86 5.04 2.16 -17.39
CA ALA A 86 4.32 2.65 -18.57
C ALA A 86 2.98 3.29 -18.18
N TRP A 87 2.24 2.69 -17.24
CA TRP A 87 1.04 3.31 -16.67
C TRP A 87 1.36 4.68 -16.04
N ASN A 88 2.40 4.76 -15.22
CA ASN A 88 2.79 6.00 -14.54
C ASN A 88 3.15 7.12 -15.52
N GLN A 89 3.84 6.79 -16.62
CA GLN A 89 4.20 7.76 -17.66
C GLN A 89 2.96 8.31 -18.38
N ALA A 90 1.97 7.45 -18.62
CA ALA A 90 0.70 7.85 -19.25
C ALA A 90 -0.28 8.55 -18.27
N ASN A 91 -0.10 8.37 -16.95
CA ASN A 91 -1.03 8.85 -15.92
C ASN A 91 -0.28 9.60 -14.79
N PRO A 92 0.33 10.76 -15.08
CA PRO A 92 1.15 11.49 -14.11
C PRO A 92 0.35 11.99 -12.88
N ASP A 93 -0.96 12.16 -13.00
CA ASP A 93 -1.83 12.58 -11.89
C ASP A 93 -2.19 11.45 -10.93
N ARG A 94 -2.01 10.19 -11.36
CA ARG A 94 -2.35 8.98 -10.58
C ARG A 94 -1.26 7.91 -10.72
N PRO A 95 0.00 8.25 -10.39
CA PRO A 95 1.09 7.30 -10.49
C PRO A 95 0.97 6.27 -9.38
N VAL A 96 1.38 5.05 -9.65
CA VAL A 96 1.75 4.03 -8.66
C VAL A 96 3.13 4.37 -8.11
N LEU A 97 3.26 4.41 -6.80
CA LEU A 97 4.46 4.81 -6.09
C LEU A 97 4.96 3.69 -5.18
N ARG A 98 6.20 3.85 -4.73
CA ARG A 98 6.71 3.09 -3.59
C ARG A 98 5.77 3.30 -2.39
N ASN A 99 5.61 2.25 -1.59
CA ASN A 99 4.73 2.17 -0.42
C ASN A 99 3.22 2.09 -0.71
N ASP A 100 2.81 2.04 -1.97
CA ASP A 100 1.45 1.62 -2.29
C ASP A 100 1.23 0.16 -1.92
N ARG A 101 -0.02 -0.16 -1.57
CA ARG A 101 -0.44 -1.54 -1.30
C ARG A 101 -1.48 -1.99 -2.30
N ILE A 102 -1.21 -3.07 -3.02
CA ILE A 102 -2.20 -3.74 -3.88
C ILE A 102 -3.19 -4.47 -2.98
N LEU A 103 -4.47 -4.11 -3.09
CA LEU A 103 -5.57 -4.65 -2.29
C LEU A 103 -6.40 -5.69 -3.04
N SER A 104 -6.49 -5.57 -4.36
CA SER A 104 -7.24 -6.48 -5.22
C SER A 104 -6.74 -6.46 -6.66
N VAL A 105 -7.02 -7.55 -7.37
CA VAL A 105 -6.70 -7.75 -8.79
C VAL A 105 -7.98 -8.24 -9.48
N ASP A 106 -8.45 -7.51 -10.49
CA ASP A 106 -9.75 -7.73 -11.17
C ASP A 106 -10.91 -7.87 -10.17
N GLY A 107 -10.98 -6.94 -9.20
CA GLY A 107 -11.97 -6.96 -8.13
C GLY A 107 -11.79 -8.06 -7.07
N ARG A 108 -10.87 -9.01 -7.25
CA ARG A 108 -10.64 -10.12 -6.30
C ARG A 108 -9.70 -9.68 -5.18
N ARG A 109 -10.20 -9.70 -3.94
CA ARG A 109 -9.41 -9.58 -2.71
C ARG A 109 -9.00 -10.97 -2.23
N GLY A 110 -8.00 -11.04 -1.35
CA GLY A 110 -7.58 -12.28 -0.73
C GLY A 110 -6.31 -12.13 0.08
N THR A 111 -5.71 -13.27 0.40
CA THR A 111 -4.37 -13.37 0.96
C THR A 111 -3.33 -12.83 -0.02
N SER A 112 -2.16 -12.45 0.48
CA SER A 112 -1.02 -12.04 -0.35
C SER A 112 -0.68 -13.11 -1.41
N ARG A 113 -0.77 -14.39 -1.05
CA ARG A 113 -0.54 -15.52 -1.97
C ARG A 113 -1.55 -15.51 -3.11
N GLU A 114 -2.85 -15.42 -2.80
CA GLU A 114 -3.90 -15.41 -3.81
C GLU A 114 -3.79 -14.19 -4.74
N LEU A 115 -3.47 -13.01 -4.19
CA LEU A 115 -3.24 -11.81 -4.98
C LEU A 115 -2.05 -12.00 -5.95
N LEU A 116 -0.93 -12.53 -5.46
CA LEU A 116 0.25 -12.76 -6.28
C LEU A 116 0.00 -13.81 -7.37
N GLU A 117 -0.65 -14.91 -7.05
CA GLU A 117 -1.01 -15.93 -8.03
C GLU A 117 -2.00 -15.39 -9.07
N THR A 118 -2.98 -14.59 -8.66
CA THR A 118 -3.89 -13.90 -9.59
C THR A 118 -3.10 -12.99 -10.54
N ILE A 119 -2.16 -12.19 -10.01
CA ILE A 119 -1.28 -11.36 -10.85
C ILE A 119 -0.54 -12.21 -11.85
N LYS A 120 0.07 -13.33 -11.47
CA LYS A 120 0.84 -14.18 -12.39
C LYS A 120 -0.02 -14.79 -13.50
N GLN A 121 -1.20 -15.30 -13.15
CA GLN A 121 -2.06 -16.09 -14.04
C GLN A 121 -2.84 -15.23 -15.04
N ARG A 122 -3.25 -14.02 -14.66
CA ARG A 122 -3.98 -13.11 -15.55
C ARG A 122 -3.10 -12.69 -16.74
N LYS A 123 -3.71 -12.42 -17.89
CA LYS A 123 -3.04 -11.96 -19.12
C LYS A 123 -3.81 -10.78 -19.69
N GLY A 124 -3.13 -9.92 -20.46
CA GLY A 124 -3.75 -8.72 -21.03
C GLY A 124 -3.96 -7.64 -19.98
N THR A 125 -5.01 -6.83 -20.16
CA THR A 125 -5.36 -5.74 -19.24
C THR A 125 -5.86 -6.29 -17.91
N VAL A 126 -5.23 -5.86 -16.81
CA VAL A 126 -5.65 -6.19 -15.45
C VAL A 126 -6.04 -4.92 -14.69
N GLU A 127 -7.11 -5.00 -13.91
CA GLU A 127 -7.53 -3.93 -13.03
C GLU A 127 -6.90 -4.12 -11.64
N ILE A 128 -6.15 -3.15 -11.17
CA ILE A 128 -5.47 -3.21 -9.86
C ILE A 128 -6.05 -2.13 -8.96
N THR A 129 -6.55 -2.53 -7.80
CA THR A 129 -6.93 -1.57 -6.74
C THR A 129 -5.79 -1.43 -5.76
N LEU A 130 -5.32 -0.19 -5.57
CA LEU A 130 -4.24 0.17 -4.69
C LEU A 130 -4.75 1.03 -3.52
N SER A 131 -3.93 1.10 -2.49
CA SER A 131 -4.10 2.08 -1.42
C SER A 131 -2.78 2.69 -1.01
N ARG A 132 -2.85 3.93 -0.54
CA ARG A 132 -1.74 4.67 0.08
C ARG A 132 -2.27 5.54 1.21
N PRO A 133 -1.45 5.97 2.17
CA PRO A 133 -1.88 6.96 3.15
C PRO A 133 -2.36 8.22 2.42
N LYS A 134 -3.42 8.86 2.92
CA LYS A 134 -3.75 10.21 2.48
C LYS A 134 -2.55 11.10 2.82
N TRP A 135 -1.82 11.52 1.78
CA TRP A 135 -0.66 12.39 1.93
C TRP A 135 -1.11 13.63 2.69
N MET A 136 -0.61 13.76 3.91
CA MET A 136 -0.56 15.05 4.59
C MET A 136 0.77 15.65 4.18
N PRO A 137 0.82 16.84 3.56
CA PRO A 137 2.09 17.53 3.44
C PRO A 137 2.70 17.62 4.85
N GLU A 138 3.92 17.10 5.01
CA GLU A 138 4.73 17.42 6.18
C GLU A 138 4.84 18.96 6.25
N LYS A 139 4.54 19.53 7.42
CA LYS A 139 4.84 20.94 7.69
C LYS A 139 6.33 21.10 7.94
#